data_AF-A0A2M7NHX5-F1
#
_entry.id   AF-A0A2M7NHX5-F1
#
_cell.length_a   1.000
_cell.length_b   1.000
_cell.length_c   1.000
_cell.angle_alpha   90.00
_cell.angle_beta   90.00
_cell.angle_gamma   90.00
#
_symmetry.space_group_name_H-M   'P 1'
#
loop_
_entity.id
_entity.type
_entity.pdbx_description
1 polymer ?
#
loop_
_entity_poly.entity_id
_entity_poly.type
_entity_poly.pdbx_seq_one_letter_code
_entity_poly.pdbx_strand_id
1 'polypeptide(L)'
;MEHKTEKKTDFSEEITFERLEDLTKYKVADGYDNVTRWKVIAGKNLQIGKVRALIASKELERVLYLDIEVAENMMNEDDHHNNSHLYILVPIGLAKLDHDAKTVNVDAIDAEAFVSYPRYDGLDVHIDYEYLIHQYYSAHPEIHLDPFEGRTAKYYDHDLLYDQATVYGNQTIGF
;
A
#
# COMPACT_ATOMS: atom_id res chain seq x y z
N MET A 1 -17.23 26.90 -39.23
CA MET A 1 -17.61 25.97 -38.14
C MET A 1 -16.38 25.13 -37.88
N GLU A 2 -15.59 25.53 -36.88
CA GLU A 2 -14.38 24.82 -36.49
C GLU A 2 -14.79 23.55 -35.74
N HIS A 3 -14.48 22.39 -36.31
CA HIS A 3 -14.53 21.14 -35.58
C HIS A 3 -13.39 21.16 -34.57
N LYS A 4 -13.75 21.44 -33.31
CA LYS A 4 -12.88 21.26 -32.16
C LYS A 4 -12.63 19.75 -32.06
N THR A 5 -11.47 19.30 -32.53
CA THR A 5 -11.02 17.93 -32.34
C THR A 5 -10.88 17.71 -30.84
N GLU A 6 -11.83 16.99 -30.24
CA GLU A 6 -11.63 16.40 -28.93
C GLU A 6 -10.40 15.50 -29.04
N LYS A 7 -9.30 15.94 -28.43
CA LYS A 7 -8.19 15.04 -28.12
C LYS A 7 -8.76 13.98 -27.20
N LYS A 8 -9.10 12.83 -27.79
CA LYS A 8 -9.25 11.58 -27.07
C LYS A 8 -7.88 11.34 -26.44
N THR A 9 -7.75 11.62 -25.14
CA THR A 9 -6.51 11.35 -24.40
C THR A 9 -6.40 9.84 -24.28
N ASP A 10 -5.85 9.24 -25.32
CA ASP A 10 -5.51 7.83 -25.43
C ASP A 10 -4.10 7.69 -24.85
N PHE A 11 -4.03 7.62 -23.53
CA PHE A 11 -2.87 7.14 -22.78
C PHE A 11 -3.43 6.46 -21.53
N SER A 12 -3.67 5.16 -21.61
CA SER A 12 -3.56 4.31 -20.43
C SER A 12 -2.08 4.35 -20.01
N GLU A 13 -1.68 5.36 -19.24
CA GLU A 13 -0.41 5.25 -18.51
C GLU A 13 -0.62 4.15 -17.47
N GLU A 14 -0.13 2.95 -17.79
CA GLU A 14 -0.10 1.85 -16.86
C GLU A 14 0.66 2.33 -15.62
N ILE A 15 -0.03 2.36 -14.48
CA ILE A 15 0.59 2.80 -13.24
C ILE A 15 1.75 1.85 -12.93
N THR A 16 2.94 2.40 -12.69
CA THR A 16 4.13 1.59 -12.38
C THR A 16 4.51 1.74 -10.92
N PHE A 17 5.09 0.67 -10.36
CA PHE A 17 5.48 0.62 -8.96
C PHE A 17 6.98 0.57 -8.83
N GLU A 18 7.50 1.44 -7.99
CA GLU A 18 8.91 1.47 -7.61
C GLU A 18 9.01 1.72 -6.11
N ARG A 19 10.08 1.23 -5.49
CA ARG A 19 10.37 1.62 -4.11
C ARG A 19 10.80 3.08 -4.10
N LEU A 20 10.27 3.85 -3.15
CA LEU A 20 10.61 5.26 -3.03
C LEU A 20 12.11 5.50 -2.83
N GLU A 21 12.83 4.56 -2.21
CA GLU A 21 14.28 4.65 -2.00
C GLU A 21 15.09 4.59 -3.31
N ASP A 22 14.56 3.92 -4.34
CA ASP A 22 15.19 3.83 -5.66
C ASP A 22 14.89 5.08 -6.52
N LEU A 23 13.83 5.80 -6.17
CA LEU A 23 13.39 7.04 -6.82
C LEU A 23 14.20 8.25 -6.33
N THR A 24 15.46 8.35 -6.71
CA THR A 24 16.41 9.40 -6.24
C THR A 24 15.96 10.87 -6.36
N LYS A 25 14.97 11.18 -7.21
CA LYS A 25 14.39 12.54 -7.37
C LYS A 25 13.17 12.78 -6.50
N TYR A 26 12.64 11.75 -5.87
CA TYR A 26 11.44 11.76 -5.07
C TYR A 26 11.80 11.52 -3.60
N LYS A 27 11.03 12.12 -2.72
CA LYS A 27 11.13 11.93 -1.28
C LYS A 27 9.75 12.04 -0.68
N VAL A 28 9.62 11.55 0.55
CA VAL A 28 8.48 11.92 1.40
C VAL A 28 8.47 13.45 1.50
N ALA A 29 7.31 14.05 1.23
CA ALA A 29 7.17 15.51 1.23
C ALA A 29 7.47 16.10 2.61
N ASP A 30 7.91 17.36 2.63
CA ASP A 30 8.23 18.03 3.89
C ASP A 30 6.97 18.19 4.75
N GLY A 31 7.09 17.92 6.05
CA GLY A 31 5.94 17.88 6.97
C GLY A 31 5.32 16.50 7.16
N TYR A 32 5.77 15.49 6.41
CA TYR A 32 5.34 14.10 6.57
C TYR A 32 6.46 13.22 7.11
N ASP A 33 6.08 12.23 7.91
CA ASP A 33 7.03 11.25 8.44
C ASP A 33 7.40 10.22 7.39
N ASN A 34 8.70 9.98 7.27
CA ASN A 34 9.18 8.76 6.65
C ASN A 34 9.00 7.61 7.66
N VAL A 35 7.95 6.82 7.45
CA VAL A 35 7.55 5.72 8.34
C VAL A 35 8.36 4.44 8.16
N THR A 36 9.41 4.45 7.31
CA THR A 36 10.32 3.29 7.22
C THR A 36 10.89 2.96 8.60
N ARG A 37 11.02 1.66 8.87
CA ARG A 37 11.42 1.04 10.15
C ARG A 37 10.44 1.17 11.30
N TRP A 38 9.30 1.85 11.12
CA TRP A 38 8.26 1.90 12.15
C TRP A 38 7.64 0.52 12.34
N LYS A 39 7.17 0.22 13.56
CA LYS A 39 6.48 -1.04 13.83
C LYS A 39 5.09 -1.00 13.23
N VAL A 40 4.65 -2.13 12.68
CA VAL A 40 3.28 -2.26 12.21
C VAL A 40 2.47 -3.05 13.24
N ILE A 41 1.40 -2.41 13.72
CA ILE A 41 0.49 -2.92 14.73
C ILE A 41 -0.86 -3.17 14.07
N ALA A 42 -1.26 -4.42 14.03
CA ALA A 42 -2.55 -4.86 13.55
C ALA A 42 -3.58 -4.89 14.70
N GLY A 43 -4.82 -5.24 14.39
CA GLY A 43 -5.92 -5.31 15.34
C GLY A 43 -5.55 -6.05 16.64
N LYS A 44 -6.09 -5.57 17.77
CA LYS A 44 -5.83 -6.10 19.13
C LYS A 44 -4.34 -5.98 19.57
N ASN A 45 -3.63 -4.94 19.11
CA ASN A 45 -2.23 -4.66 19.44
C ASN A 45 -1.23 -5.74 18.98
N LEU A 46 -1.57 -6.46 17.91
CA LEU A 46 -0.72 -7.49 17.36
C LEU A 46 0.41 -6.86 16.53
N GLN A 47 1.67 -6.97 16.97
CA GLN A 47 2.79 -6.53 16.15
C GLN A 47 3.03 -7.54 15.02
N ILE A 48 2.76 -7.13 13.78
CA ILE A 48 2.90 -8.01 12.61
C ILE A 48 4.24 -7.89 11.89
N GLY A 49 4.97 -6.79 12.12
CA GLY A 49 6.20 -6.53 11.38
C GLY A 49 6.72 -5.11 11.52
N LYS A 50 7.53 -4.70 10.55
CA LYS A 50 8.04 -3.33 10.40
C LYS A 50 7.96 -2.88 8.95
N VAL A 51 7.77 -1.58 8.73
CA VAL A 51 7.84 -1.02 7.39
C VAL A 51 9.28 -1.13 6.88
N ARG A 52 9.50 -1.90 5.82
CA ARG A 52 10.78 -2.04 5.13
C ARG A 52 10.95 -0.94 4.10
N ALA A 53 9.95 -0.74 3.26
CA ALA A 53 9.97 0.22 2.16
C ALA A 53 8.59 0.86 1.92
N LEU A 54 8.57 1.88 1.07
CA LEU A 54 7.36 2.52 0.58
C LEU A 54 7.27 2.27 -0.91
N ILE A 55 6.15 1.71 -1.39
CA ILE A 55 5.91 1.48 -2.81
C ILE A 55 5.15 2.67 -3.37
N ALA A 56 5.75 3.34 -4.35
CA ALA A 56 5.24 4.56 -4.95
C ALA A 56 4.99 4.40 -6.45
N SER A 57 4.13 5.27 -6.99
CA SER A 57 3.97 5.50 -8.42
C SER A 57 4.44 6.91 -8.77
N LYS A 58 5.22 7.02 -9.85
CA LYS A 58 5.65 8.31 -10.39
C LYS A 58 4.53 9.00 -11.14
N GLU A 59 3.68 8.24 -11.81
CA GLU A 59 2.53 8.72 -12.58
C GLU A 59 1.48 9.39 -11.66
N LEU A 60 1.34 8.85 -10.45
CA LEU A 60 0.41 9.37 -9.44
C LEU A 60 1.09 10.28 -8.39
N GLU A 61 2.42 10.40 -8.44
CA GLU A 61 3.25 11.15 -7.49
C GLU A 61 2.93 10.87 -6.01
N ARG A 62 2.62 9.61 -5.67
CA ARG A 62 2.24 9.21 -4.30
C ARG A 62 2.71 7.81 -3.95
N VAL A 63 2.82 7.57 -2.64
CA VAL A 63 2.96 6.23 -2.08
C VAL A 63 1.59 5.55 -2.11
N LEU A 64 1.57 4.27 -2.48
CA LEU A 64 0.36 3.46 -2.59
C LEU A 64 0.34 2.31 -1.58
N TYR A 65 1.50 1.74 -1.28
CA TYR A 65 1.61 0.62 -0.33
C TYR A 65 2.76 0.79 0.64
N LEU A 66 2.56 0.27 1.84
CA LEU A 66 3.60 -0.05 2.79
C LEU A 66 4.11 -1.46 2.52
N ASP A 67 5.40 -1.59 2.27
CA ASP A 67 6.09 -2.88 2.18
C ASP A 67 6.60 -3.25 3.57
N ILE A 68 6.03 -4.33 4.12
CA ILE A 68 6.22 -4.73 5.51
C ILE A 68 7.02 -6.02 5.54
N GLU A 69 8.14 -5.97 6.25
CA GLU A 69 8.85 -7.17 6.68
C GLU A 69 8.10 -7.77 7.88
N VAL A 70 7.62 -8.99 7.70
CA VAL A 70 6.86 -9.74 8.69
C VAL A 70 7.76 -10.09 9.87
N ALA A 71 7.23 -10.00 11.09
CA ALA A 71 7.98 -10.36 12.28
C ALA A 71 8.19 -11.89 12.35
N GLU A 72 9.35 -12.34 12.84
CA GLU A 72 9.68 -13.78 12.92
C GLU A 72 8.64 -14.60 13.69
N ASN A 73 8.06 -14.04 14.75
CA ASN A 73 7.03 -14.70 15.55
C ASN A 73 5.67 -14.83 14.84
N MET A 74 5.55 -14.27 13.64
CA MET A 74 4.37 -14.30 12.78
C MET A 74 4.58 -15.18 11.54
N MET A 75 5.75 -15.82 11.43
CA MET A 75 6.11 -16.75 10.37
C MET A 75 5.75 -18.18 10.76
N ASN A 76 5.33 -18.98 9.77
CA ASN A 76 5.17 -20.43 9.93
C ASN A 76 6.44 -21.18 9.46
N GLU A 77 6.48 -22.50 9.64
CA GLU A 77 7.63 -23.31 9.21
C GLU A 77 7.90 -23.22 7.69
N ASP A 78 6.86 -23.09 6.87
CA ASP A 78 6.99 -22.99 5.41
C ASP A 78 7.61 -21.65 4.97
N ASP A 79 7.37 -20.57 5.71
CA ASP A 79 7.92 -19.24 5.47
C ASP A 79 9.45 -19.24 5.63
N HIS A 80 9.95 -19.94 6.66
CA HIS A 80 11.39 -20.03 6.96
C HIS A 80 12.19 -20.75 5.88
N HIS A 81 11.58 -21.69 5.17
CA HIS A 81 12.28 -22.50 4.16
C HIS A 81 12.35 -21.81 2.79
N ASN A 82 11.38 -20.94 2.48
CA ASN A 82 11.22 -20.44 1.12
C ASN A 82 11.63 -18.98 0.91
N ASN A 83 11.85 -18.18 1.96
CA ASN A 83 12.13 -16.73 1.90
C ASN A 83 11.11 -15.90 1.08
N SER A 84 10.14 -16.55 0.43
CA SER A 84 9.17 -15.99 -0.52
C SER A 84 7.90 -15.48 0.14
N HIS A 85 7.84 -15.52 1.47
CA HIS A 85 6.65 -15.19 2.25
C HIS A 85 6.93 -14.20 3.41
N LEU A 86 8.11 -13.59 3.39
CA LEU A 86 8.59 -12.71 4.46
C LEU A 86 7.99 -11.31 4.41
N TYR A 87 7.32 -10.96 3.30
CA TYR A 87 6.84 -9.62 3.06
C TYR A 87 5.36 -9.60 2.72
N ILE A 88 4.71 -8.50 3.12
CA ILE A 88 3.35 -8.17 2.73
C ILE A 88 3.28 -6.73 2.24
N LEU A 89 2.31 -6.44 1.39
CA LEU A 89 1.98 -5.06 1.03
C LEU A 89 0.67 -4.69 1.70
N VAL A 90 0.65 -3.57 2.40
CA VAL A 90 -0.58 -2.99 2.96
C VAL A 90 -0.88 -1.68 2.25
N PRO A 91 -2.09 -1.50 1.70
CA PRO A 91 -2.52 -0.21 1.16
C PRO A 91 -2.29 0.93 2.14
N ILE A 92 -1.69 2.03 1.69
CA ILE A 92 -1.36 3.13 2.59
C ILE A 92 -2.64 3.77 3.15
N GLY A 93 -3.75 3.78 2.41
CA GLY A 93 -5.04 4.29 2.88
C GLY A 93 -5.61 3.58 4.12
N LEU A 94 -5.10 2.40 4.48
CA LEU A 94 -5.47 1.68 5.71
C LEU A 94 -4.58 2.01 6.92
N ALA A 95 -3.49 2.75 6.71
CA ALA A 95 -2.50 3.03 7.72
C ALA A 95 -2.88 4.24 8.58
N LYS A 96 -2.87 4.07 9.90
CA LYS A 96 -3.02 5.16 10.88
C LYS A 96 -1.72 5.35 11.65
N LEU A 97 -1.13 6.53 11.57
CA LEU A 97 0.16 6.81 12.17
C LEU A 97 0.04 7.19 13.65
N ASP A 98 0.85 6.57 14.50
CA ASP A 98 1.16 7.04 15.85
C ASP A 98 2.60 7.57 15.86
N HIS A 99 2.71 8.88 15.83
CA HIS A 99 3.99 9.60 15.73
C HIS A 99 4.85 9.45 16.98
N ASP A 100 4.22 9.41 18.16
CA ASP A 100 4.92 9.32 19.44
C ASP A 100 5.51 7.92 19.64
N ALA A 101 4.73 6.89 19.33
CA ALA A 101 5.15 5.50 19.44
C ALA A 101 5.98 5.01 18.25
N LYS A 102 6.01 5.79 17.15
CA LYS A 102 6.57 5.39 15.85
C LYS A 102 5.98 4.07 15.36
N THR A 103 4.66 4.01 15.33
CA THR A 103 3.92 2.85 14.86
C THR A 103 2.94 3.21 13.76
N VAL A 104 2.72 2.23 12.88
CA VAL A 104 1.67 2.24 11.87
C VAL A 104 0.60 1.26 12.33
N ASN A 105 -0.61 1.74 12.56
CA ASN A 105 -1.73 0.91 12.97
C ASN A 105 -2.60 0.55 11.76
N VAL A 106 -2.93 -0.73 11.60
CA VAL A 106 -3.69 -1.28 10.48
C VAL A 106 -4.83 -2.14 11.02
N ASP A 107 -5.87 -1.48 11.53
CA ASP A 107 -6.98 -2.12 12.26
C ASP A 107 -7.78 -3.13 11.42
N ALA A 108 -7.73 -2.99 10.08
CA ALA A 108 -8.41 -3.87 9.13
C ALA A 108 -7.80 -5.28 9.07
N ILE A 109 -6.58 -5.46 9.58
CA ILE A 109 -5.90 -6.76 9.65
C ILE A 109 -5.90 -7.17 11.11
N ASP A 110 -6.42 -8.35 11.46
CA ASP A 110 -6.27 -8.95 12.78
C ASP A 110 -5.51 -10.29 12.70
N ALA A 111 -5.37 -11.00 13.82
CA ALA A 111 -4.60 -12.24 13.86
C ALA A 111 -5.13 -13.31 12.88
N GLU A 112 -6.44 -13.43 12.73
CA GLU A 112 -7.05 -14.41 11.83
C GLU A 112 -6.90 -13.96 10.39
N ALA A 113 -7.18 -12.68 10.12
CA ALA A 113 -7.04 -12.08 8.80
C ALA A 113 -5.59 -12.09 8.29
N PHE A 114 -4.61 -12.01 9.20
CA PHE A 114 -3.18 -12.03 8.87
C PHE A 114 -2.70 -13.40 8.38
N VAL A 115 -3.30 -14.50 8.85
CA VAL A 115 -2.92 -15.87 8.43
C VAL A 115 -3.19 -16.09 6.95
N SER A 116 -4.27 -15.53 6.42
CA SER A 116 -4.64 -15.64 5.01
C SER A 116 -4.17 -14.46 4.16
N TYR A 117 -3.45 -13.50 4.74
CA TYR A 117 -2.99 -12.31 4.04
C TYR A 117 -1.98 -12.69 2.93
N PRO A 118 -2.14 -12.20 1.68
CA PRO A 118 -1.21 -12.48 0.59
C PRO A 118 0.24 -12.16 0.97
N ARG A 119 1.16 -13.09 0.74
CA ARG A 119 2.60 -12.91 0.96
C ARG A 119 3.35 -12.86 -0.35
N TYR A 120 4.50 -12.18 -0.38
CA TYR A 120 5.40 -12.17 -1.54
C TYR A 120 6.87 -12.18 -1.13
N ASP A 121 7.74 -12.38 -2.11
CA ASP A 121 9.20 -12.54 -1.97
C ASP A 121 9.95 -11.23 -1.70
N GLY A 122 9.23 -10.11 -1.71
CA GLY A 122 9.83 -8.81 -1.48
C GLY A 122 10.56 -8.25 -2.68
N LEU A 123 10.49 -8.86 -3.87
CA LEU A 123 11.05 -8.32 -5.11
C LEU A 123 10.05 -7.35 -5.76
N ASP A 124 9.92 -7.42 -7.09
CA ASP A 124 9.00 -6.59 -7.85
C ASP A 124 7.56 -6.98 -7.56
N VAL A 125 6.71 -5.96 -7.46
CA VAL A 125 5.28 -6.16 -7.26
C VAL A 125 4.65 -6.52 -8.60
N HIS A 126 4.38 -7.80 -8.81
CA HIS A 126 3.68 -8.29 -10.00
C HIS A 126 2.17 -8.01 -9.93
N ILE A 127 1.55 -7.85 -11.10
CA ILE A 127 0.11 -7.61 -11.21
C ILE A 127 -0.73 -8.74 -10.59
N ASP A 128 -0.25 -9.99 -10.69
CA ASP A 128 -0.91 -11.15 -10.08
C ASP A 128 -0.99 -11.02 -8.55
N TYR A 129 0.07 -10.47 -7.93
CA TYR A 129 0.08 -10.26 -6.49
C TYR A 129 -0.85 -9.12 -6.06
N GLU A 130 -0.92 -8.04 -6.84
CA GLU A 130 -1.94 -7.01 -6.59
C GLU A 130 -3.36 -7.53 -6.75
N TYR A 131 -3.60 -8.44 -7.69
CA TYR A 131 -4.88 -9.09 -7.81
C TYR A 131 -5.22 -9.92 -6.56
N LEU A 132 -4.25 -10.60 -5.93
CA LEU A 132 -4.46 -11.27 -4.65
C LEU A 132 -4.80 -10.29 -3.51
N ILE A 133 -4.14 -9.13 -3.46
CA ILE A 133 -4.46 -8.07 -2.50
C ILE A 133 -5.89 -7.56 -2.73
N HIS A 134 -6.25 -7.31 -3.98
CA HIS A 134 -7.60 -6.92 -4.37
C HIS A 134 -8.63 -7.95 -3.91
N GLN A 135 -8.41 -9.24 -4.21
CA GLN A 135 -9.32 -10.31 -3.81
C GLN A 135 -9.47 -10.40 -2.28
N TYR A 136 -8.36 -10.26 -1.55
CA TYR A 136 -8.36 -10.26 -0.10
C TYR A 136 -9.27 -9.16 0.46
N TYR A 137 -9.11 -7.92 0.01
CA TYR A 137 -9.92 -6.81 0.51
C TYR A 137 -11.36 -6.81 -0.03
N SER A 138 -11.59 -7.23 -1.27
CA SER A 138 -12.93 -7.39 -1.84
C SER A 138 -13.78 -8.47 -1.14
N ALA A 139 -13.15 -9.39 -0.40
CA ALA A 139 -13.86 -10.38 0.42
C ALA A 139 -14.39 -9.80 1.74
N HIS A 140 -13.96 -8.60 2.13
CA HIS A 140 -14.39 -7.95 3.36
C HIS A 140 -15.64 -7.09 3.10
N PRO A 141 -16.79 -7.37 3.75
CA PRO A 141 -18.08 -6.77 3.41
C PRO A 141 -18.15 -5.25 3.64
N GLU A 142 -17.27 -4.71 4.47
CA GLU A 142 -17.13 -3.27 4.74
C GLU A 142 -16.30 -2.52 3.71
N ILE A 143 -15.58 -3.24 2.83
CA ILE A 143 -14.74 -2.67 1.79
C ILE A 143 -15.45 -2.81 0.44
N HIS A 144 -15.76 -1.68 -0.19
CA HIS A 144 -16.32 -1.67 -1.54
C HIS A 144 -15.26 -1.27 -2.56
N LEU A 145 -14.61 -2.25 -3.18
CA LEU A 145 -13.66 -1.99 -4.26
C LEU A 145 -14.33 -2.09 -5.63
N ASP A 146 -13.96 -1.16 -6.53
CA ASP A 146 -14.20 -1.33 -7.95
C ASP A 146 -13.49 -2.60 -8.46
N PRO A 147 -14.05 -3.30 -9.48
CA PRO A 147 -13.40 -4.45 -10.08
C PRO A 147 -11.96 -4.14 -10.50
N PHE A 148 -11.04 -5.07 -10.22
CA PHE A 148 -9.66 -4.93 -10.68
C PHE A 148 -9.58 -5.16 -12.20
N GLU A 149 -9.57 -4.06 -12.94
CA GLU A 149 -9.37 -4.05 -14.40
C GLU A 149 -7.90 -3.80 -14.79
N GLY A 150 -6.99 -3.89 -13.81
CA GLY A 150 -5.56 -3.60 -13.95
C GLY A 150 -5.16 -2.27 -13.33
N ARG A 151 -3.91 -1.88 -13.59
CA ARG A 151 -3.24 -0.71 -12.99
C ARG A 151 -3.71 0.60 -13.62
N THR A 152 -4.91 1.03 -13.27
CA THR A 152 -5.50 2.28 -13.75
C THR A 152 -5.50 3.34 -12.65
N ALA A 153 -5.34 4.62 -13.01
CA ALA A 153 -5.45 5.71 -12.04
C ALA A 153 -6.77 5.66 -11.24
N LYS A 154 -7.88 5.33 -11.92
CA LYS A 154 -9.21 5.15 -11.31
C LYS A 154 -9.19 4.13 -10.16
N TYR A 155 -8.51 2.99 -10.36
CA TYR A 155 -8.41 1.98 -9.31
C TYR A 155 -7.68 2.53 -8.07
N TYR A 156 -6.56 3.24 -8.26
CA TYR A 156 -5.76 3.80 -7.17
C TYR A 156 -6.29 5.09 -6.54
N ASP A 157 -7.34 5.69 -7.09
CA ASP A 157 -8.05 6.82 -6.49
C ASP A 157 -9.06 6.39 -5.41
N HIS A 158 -9.18 5.10 -5.14
CA HIS A 158 -10.04 4.58 -4.08
C HIS A 158 -9.42 4.80 -2.68
N ASP A 159 -10.25 5.24 -1.71
CA ASP A 159 -9.84 5.57 -0.33
C ASP A 159 -9.02 4.46 0.36
N LEU A 160 -9.33 3.18 0.08
CA LEU A 160 -8.56 2.04 0.57
C LEU A 160 -7.07 2.14 0.20
N LEU A 161 -6.79 2.48 -1.05
CA LEU A 161 -5.44 2.52 -1.61
C LEU A 161 -4.78 3.86 -1.31
N TYR A 162 -5.58 4.93 -1.28
CA TYR A 162 -5.10 6.26 -0.94
C TYR A 162 -6.23 7.09 -0.34
N ASP A 163 -6.15 7.34 0.97
CA ASP A 163 -6.99 8.32 1.65
C ASP A 163 -6.07 9.36 2.30
N GLN A 164 -6.09 10.59 1.78
CA GLN A 164 -5.29 11.67 2.35
C GLN A 164 -5.62 11.92 3.82
N ALA A 165 -6.88 11.83 4.22
CA ALA A 165 -7.27 12.09 5.60
C ALA A 165 -6.80 10.99 6.56
N THR A 166 -6.78 9.73 6.12
CA THR A 166 -6.27 8.61 6.94
C THR A 166 -4.75 8.59 7.00
N VAL A 167 -4.08 8.82 5.87
CA VAL A 167 -2.62 8.81 5.79
C VAL A 167 -2.01 10.05 6.47
N TYR A 168 -2.69 11.21 6.42
CA TYR A 168 -2.13 12.51 6.79
C TYR A 168 -2.91 13.26 7.88
N GLY A 169 -4.05 12.75 8.35
CA GLY A 169 -4.93 13.45 9.30
C GLY A 169 -5.59 14.70 8.70
N ASN A 170 -6.17 15.55 9.56
CA ASN A 170 -6.77 16.85 9.17
C ASN A 170 -5.75 17.92 8.71
N GLN A 171 -4.53 17.54 8.33
CA GLN A 171 -3.52 18.46 7.80
C GLN A 171 -3.90 18.78 6.34
N THR A 172 -4.42 19.98 6.09
CA THR A 172 -4.70 20.45 4.72
C THR A 172 -3.38 20.67 3.99
N ILE A 173 -3.08 19.84 2.98
CA ILE A 173 -1.92 20.06 2.11
C ILE A 173 -2.32 21.10 1.08
N GLY A 174 -1.79 22.31 1.21
CA GLY A 174 -1.82 23.29 0.13
C GLY A 174 -0.84 22.85 -0.96
N PHE A 175 -1.35 22.69 -2.19
CA PHE A 175 -0.53 22.54 -3.40
C PHE A 175 0.18 23.85 -3.76
#